data_AF-A0A2E5LVG4-F1
#
_entry.id   AF-A0A2E5LVG4-F1
#
_cell.length_a   1.000
_cell.length_b   1.000
_cell.length_c   1.000
_cell.angle_alpha   90.00
_cell.angle_beta   90.00
_cell.angle_gamma   90.00
#
_symmetry.space_group_name_H-M   'P 1'
#
loop_
_entity.id
_entity.type
_entity.pdbx_description
1 polymer ?
#
loop_
_entity_poly.entity_id
_entity_poly.type
_entity_poly.pdbx_seq_one_letter_code
_entity_poly.pdbx_strand_id
1 'polypeptide(L)'
;MSNNNINPVNYFENRRELKTSLLKSDFDLLYEKFGLKCSDLLIEHFYCNICFNSHENSLTSYDGRKYIFENNISAIEITNECLNLISTMSMGSNEHSTFLKNQE
;
A
#
# COMPACT_ATOMS: atom_id res chain seq x y z
N MET A 1 11.79 7.43 15.70
CA MET A 1 11.71 6.10 15.08
C MET A 1 12.88 5.99 14.10
N SER A 2 13.64 4.90 14.12
CA SER A 2 14.79 4.73 13.24
C SER A 2 14.34 4.37 11.82
N ASN A 3 14.68 5.20 10.84
CA ASN A 3 14.25 5.14 9.44
C ASN A 3 14.89 4.00 8.61
N ASN A 4 15.46 2.97 9.24
CA ASN A 4 16.33 2.01 8.56
C ASN A 4 15.59 0.99 7.67
N ASN A 5 14.26 0.92 7.73
CA ASN A 5 13.46 -0.09 7.02
C ASN A 5 12.54 0.50 5.95
N ILE A 6 12.58 1.82 5.74
CA ILE A 6 11.75 2.49 4.74
C ILE A 6 12.56 2.62 3.45
N ASN A 7 11.98 2.24 2.31
CA ASN A 7 12.63 2.43 1.03
C ASN A 7 12.85 3.94 0.77
N PRO A 8 14.11 4.43 0.78
CA PRO A 8 14.39 5.87 0.72
C PRO A 8 13.99 6.50 -0.61
N VAL A 9 13.84 5.69 -1.67
CA VAL A 9 13.40 6.15 -2.99
C VAL A 9 11.93 6.62 -2.96
N ASN A 10 11.13 6.11 -2.01
CA ASN A 10 9.68 6.33 -1.97
C ASN A 10 9.20 6.94 -0.64
N TYR A 11 10.09 7.55 0.15
CA TYR A 11 9.71 8.19 1.42
C TYR A 11 9.22 9.61 1.18
N PHE A 12 7.94 9.85 1.43
CA PHE A 12 7.35 11.19 1.46
C PHE A 12 6.75 11.49 2.83
N GLU A 13 6.91 12.72 3.31
CA GLU A 13 6.30 13.19 4.55
C GLU A 13 4.77 13.18 4.40
N ASN A 14 4.05 12.61 5.39
CA ASN A 14 2.59 12.43 5.41
C ASN A 14 2.03 11.38 4.44
N ARG A 15 2.65 10.20 4.38
CA ARG A 15 2.11 9.02 3.67
C ARG A 15 1.68 7.90 4.62
N ARG A 16 0.79 7.02 4.15
CA ARG A 16 0.48 5.77 4.86
C ARG A 16 1.72 4.87 4.86
N GLU A 17 1.88 4.02 5.86
CA GLU A 17 2.98 3.06 5.91
C GLU A 17 2.46 1.63 5.80
N LEU A 18 2.77 0.96 4.68
CA LEU A 18 2.53 -0.47 4.51
C LEU A 18 3.80 -1.21 4.89
N LYS A 19 3.76 -1.98 5.98
CA LYS A 19 4.77 -2.99 6.29
C LYS A 19 4.35 -4.33 5.72
N THR A 20 5.29 -5.04 5.13
CA THR A 20 5.03 -6.38 4.62
C THR A 20 6.23 -7.30 4.77
N SER A 21 5.98 -8.58 5.01
CA SER A 21 6.97 -9.65 4.99
C SER A 21 7.44 -10.01 3.57
N LEU A 22 6.75 -9.52 2.54
CA LEU A 22 7.06 -9.76 1.14
C LEU A 22 8.30 -8.98 0.67
N LEU A 23 8.89 -9.47 -0.42
CA LEU A 23 9.99 -8.84 -1.11
C LEU A 23 9.48 -7.71 -2.02
N LYS A 24 10.37 -6.77 -2.34
CA LYS A 24 10.07 -5.71 -3.31
C LYS A 24 9.66 -6.28 -4.68
N SER A 25 10.33 -7.34 -5.13
CA SER A 25 10.06 -8.01 -6.41
C SER A 25 8.66 -8.61 -6.49
N ASP A 26 8.06 -8.97 -5.36
CA ASP A 26 6.70 -9.53 -5.34
C ASP A 26 5.67 -8.47 -5.76
N PHE A 27 5.99 -7.18 -5.57
CA PHE A 27 5.13 -6.05 -5.94
C PHE A 27 5.33 -5.57 -7.38
N ASP A 28 6.26 -6.16 -8.14
CA ASP A 28 6.39 -5.93 -9.58
C ASP A 28 5.29 -6.66 -10.40
N LEU A 29 4.48 -7.50 -9.74
CA LEU A 29 3.32 -8.16 -10.35
C LEU A 29 2.28 -7.12 -10.79
N LEU A 30 1.70 -7.35 -11.98
CA LEU A 30 0.60 -6.55 -12.48
C LEU A 30 -0.71 -6.92 -11.77
N TYR A 31 -1.37 -5.90 -11.25
CA TYR A 31 -2.75 -5.96 -10.83
C TYR A 31 -3.64 -5.93 -12.08
N GLU A 32 -4.01 -7.10 -12.59
CA GLU A 32 -4.61 -7.29 -13.93
C GLU A 32 -5.78 -6.34 -14.24
N LYS A 33 -6.65 -6.09 -13.25
CA LYS A 33 -7.83 -5.22 -13.41
C LYS A 33 -7.46 -3.80 -13.86
N PHE A 34 -6.31 -3.29 -13.42
CA PHE A 34 -5.88 -1.91 -13.72
C PHE A 34 -4.66 -1.86 -14.63
N GLY A 35 -4.03 -3.01 -14.93
CA GLY A 35 -2.81 -3.06 -15.74
C GLY A 35 -1.62 -2.34 -15.11
N LEU A 36 -1.63 -2.13 -13.79
CA LEU A 36 -0.58 -1.43 -13.02
C LEU A 36 0.13 -2.40 -12.09
N LYS A 37 1.41 -2.17 -11.80
CA LYS A 37 2.10 -2.94 -10.77
C LYS A 37 1.48 -2.69 -9.40
N CYS A 38 1.51 -3.68 -8.51
CA CYS A 38 1.06 -3.51 -7.13
C CYS A 38 1.79 -2.36 -6.42
N SER A 39 3.09 -2.20 -6.66
CA SER A 39 3.87 -1.07 -6.13
C SER A 39 3.32 0.27 -6.61
N ASP A 40 3.11 0.40 -7.92
CA ASP A 40 2.74 1.68 -8.54
C ASP A 40 1.34 2.08 -8.11
N LEU A 41 0.44 1.09 -8.04
CA LEU A 41 -0.91 1.28 -7.53
C LEU A 41 -0.89 1.87 -6.11
N LEU A 42 -0.19 1.21 -5.18
CA LEU A 42 -0.18 1.64 -3.78
C LEU A 42 0.61 2.93 -3.55
N ILE A 43 1.73 3.13 -4.25
CA ILE A 43 2.61 4.28 -4.05
C ILE A 43 2.03 5.53 -4.73
N GLU A 44 1.68 5.45 -6.01
CA GLU A 44 1.32 6.63 -6.79
C GLU A 44 -0.14 7.04 -6.62
N HIS A 45 -1.04 6.08 -6.42
CA HIS A 45 -2.48 6.35 -6.37
C HIS A 45 -3.07 6.30 -4.96
N PHE A 46 -2.47 5.52 -4.05
CA PHE A 46 -2.93 5.38 -2.67
C PHE A 46 -1.93 5.89 -1.62
N TYR A 47 -0.87 6.56 -2.08
CA TYR A 47 0.07 7.31 -1.25
C TYR A 47 0.64 6.50 -0.07
N CYS A 48 1.02 5.25 -0.35
CA CYS A 48 1.66 4.36 0.61
C CYS A 48 3.19 4.37 0.47
N ASN A 49 3.88 4.48 1.58
CA ASN A 49 5.29 4.10 1.73
C ASN A 49 5.32 2.59 2.04
N ILE A 50 6.03 1.80 1.24
CA ILE A 50 6.11 0.35 1.44
C ILE A 50 7.45 -0.05 2.09
N CYS A 51 7.36 -0.73 3.23
CA CYS A 51 8.45 -1.27 4.01
C CYS A 51 8.49 -2.79 3.84
N PHE A 52 9.35 -3.26 2.94
CA PHE A 52 9.52 -4.68 2.61
C PHE A 52 10.34 -5.44 3.67
N ASN A 53 10.32 -6.77 3.62
CA ASN A 53 11.08 -7.65 4.51
C ASN A 53 10.82 -7.40 6.00
N SER A 54 9.60 -7.03 6.36
CA SER A 54 9.18 -6.83 7.73
C SER A 54 8.79 -8.15 8.41
N HIS A 55 8.68 -8.13 9.74
CA HIS A 55 8.22 -9.29 10.51
C HIS A 55 6.68 -9.41 10.58
N GLU A 56 5.97 -8.46 9.99
CA GLU A 56 4.51 -8.38 10.01
C GLU A 56 3.97 -7.77 8.71
N ASN A 57 2.70 -8.04 8.43
CA ASN A 57 1.92 -7.34 7.40
C ASN A 57 0.97 -6.35 8.09
N SER A 58 1.11 -5.06 7.80
CA SER A 58 0.24 -4.03 8.40
C SER A 58 0.20 -2.73 7.61
N LEU A 59 -0.93 -2.03 7.66
CA LEU A 59 -1.06 -0.66 7.16
C LEU A 59 -1.22 0.31 8.33
N THR A 60 -0.43 1.39 8.34
CA THR A 60 -0.64 2.54 9.23
C THR A 60 -1.24 3.68 8.43
N SER A 61 -2.44 4.15 8.82
CA SER A 61 -3.14 5.25 8.17
C SER A 61 -2.59 6.62 8.56
N TYR A 62 -3.05 7.68 7.87
CA TYR A 62 -2.64 9.06 8.14
C TYR A 62 -2.89 9.53 9.57
N ASP A 63 -3.93 9.02 10.23
CA ASP A 63 -4.26 9.33 11.63
C ASP A 63 -3.49 8.45 12.63
N GLY A 64 -2.56 7.63 12.16
CA GLY A 64 -1.72 6.76 12.99
C GLY A 64 -2.36 5.43 13.40
N ARG A 65 -3.60 5.13 12.99
CA ARG A 65 -4.20 3.82 13.28
C ARG A 65 -3.48 2.74 12.47
N LYS A 66 -3.20 1.61 13.14
CA LYS A 66 -2.54 0.45 12.54
C LYS A 66 -3.53 -0.69 12.35
N TYR A 67 -3.52 -1.27 11.15
CA TYR A 67 -4.35 -2.41 10.75
C TYR A 67 -3.42 -3.57 10.41
N ILE A 68 -3.65 -4.74 11.01
CA ILE A 68 -2.82 -5.92 10.81
C ILE A 68 -3.49 -6.82 9.77
N PHE A 69 -2.68 -7.35 8.85
CA PHE A 69 -3.11 -8.31 7.84
C PHE A 69 -2.58 -9.71 8.17
N GLU A 70 -3.07 -10.72 7.44
CA GLU A 70 -2.58 -12.09 7.57
C GLU A 70 -1.10 -12.21 7.16
N ASN A 71 -0.37 -13.15 7.78
CA ASN A 71 1.06 -13.33 7.51
C ASN A 71 1.35 -14.07 6.20
N ASN A 72 0.52 -15.04 5.82
CA ASN A 72 0.68 -15.80 4.59
C ASN A 72 -0.22 -15.21 3.50
N ILE A 73 0.22 -14.11 2.91
CA ILE A 73 -0.55 -13.31 1.95
C ILE A 73 0.32 -12.98 0.73
N SER A 74 -0.24 -13.05 -0.47
CA SER A 74 0.44 -12.62 -1.69
C SER A 74 0.44 -11.10 -1.88
N ALA A 75 1.26 -10.60 -2.79
CA ALA A 75 1.29 -9.18 -3.12
C ALA A 75 -0.05 -8.67 -3.68
N ILE A 76 -0.77 -9.48 -4.46
CA ILE A 76 -2.09 -9.11 -4.99
C ILE A 76 -3.13 -9.05 -3.87
N GLU A 77 -3.12 -10.03 -2.96
CA GLU A 77 -4.06 -10.08 -1.84
C GLU A 77 -3.83 -8.93 -0.85
N ILE A 78 -2.58 -8.63 -0.47
CA ILE A 78 -2.32 -7.51 0.44
C ILE A 78 -2.63 -6.16 -0.22
N THR A 79 -2.43 -6.04 -1.54
CA THR A 79 -2.89 -4.87 -2.30
C THR A 79 -4.41 -4.75 -2.25
N ASN A 80 -5.17 -5.84 -2.43
CA ASN A 80 -6.63 -5.85 -2.29
C ASN A 80 -7.09 -5.40 -0.91
N GLU A 81 -6.50 -5.95 0.15
CA GLU A 81 -6.81 -5.58 1.53
C GLU A 81 -6.54 -4.10 1.78
N CYS A 82 -5.42 -3.57 1.26
CA CYS A 82 -5.13 -2.15 1.35
C CYS A 82 -6.16 -1.30 0.61
N LEU A 83 -6.52 -1.64 -0.64
CA LEU A 83 -7.51 -0.90 -1.42
C LEU A 83 -8.87 -0.88 -0.71
N ASN A 84 -9.34 -2.05 -0.27
CA ASN A 84 -10.59 -2.18 0.45
C ASN A 84 -10.59 -1.32 1.72
N LEU A 85 -9.57 -1.46 2.56
CA LEU A 85 -9.44 -0.70 3.79
C LEU A 85 -9.35 0.81 3.53
N ILE A 86 -8.48 1.25 2.63
CA ILE A 86 -8.29 2.66 2.30
C ILE A 86 -9.59 3.27 1.74
N SER A 87 -10.34 2.53 0.91
CA SER A 87 -11.60 3.01 0.33
C SER A 87 -12.68 3.30 1.39
N THR A 88 -12.58 2.72 2.59
CA THR A 88 -13.50 3.00 3.72
C THR A 88 -13.10 4.23 4.54
N MET A 89 -11.89 4.78 4.33
CA MET A 89 -11.40 5.95 5.06
C MET A 89 -11.81 7.24 4.35
N SER A 90 -12.03 8.34 5.09
CA SER A 90 -12.53 9.59 4.48
C SER A 90 -11.62 10.17 3.39
N MET A 91 -10.30 10.19 3.57
CA MET A 91 -9.37 10.62 2.51
C MET A 91 -9.17 9.54 1.45
N GLY A 92 -9.11 8.27 1.89
CA GLY A 92 -8.88 7.14 1.01
C GLY A 92 -10.01 6.84 0.04
N SER A 93 -11.26 7.13 0.42
CA SER A 93 -12.43 7.02 -0.45
C SER A 93 -12.36 8.02 -1.61
N ASN A 94 -11.90 9.25 -1.34
CA ASN A 94 -11.68 10.28 -2.37
C ASN A 94 -10.54 9.89 -3.32
N GLU A 95 -9.42 9.39 -2.78
CA GLU A 95 -8.29 8.86 -3.56
C GLU A 95 -8.76 7.70 -4.46
N HIS A 96 -9.49 6.74 -3.90
CA HIS A 96 -10.03 5.59 -4.63
C HIS A 96 -11.01 6.01 -5.74
N SER A 97 -11.94 6.93 -5.45
CA SER A 97 -12.87 7.44 -6.46
C SER A 97 -12.17 8.19 -7.58
N THR A 98 -11.13 8.97 -7.26
CA THR A 98 -10.34 9.71 -8.25
C THR A 98 -9.55 8.76 -9.12
N PHE A 99 -8.94 7.74 -8.52
CA PHE A 99 -8.26 6.68 -9.25
C PHE A 99 -9.19 6.01 -10.25
N LEU A 100 -10.37 5.52 -9.81
CA LEU A 100 -11.32 4.84 -10.69
C LEU A 100 -11.79 5.70 -11.87
N LYS A 101 -12.07 6.99 -11.66
CA LYS A 101 -12.45 7.92 -12.74
C LYS A 101 -11.37 8.10 -13.80
N ASN A 102 -10.10 7.97 -13.42
CA ASN A 102 -8.97 8.08 -14.34
C ASN A 102 -8.66 6.77 -15.09
N GLN A 103 -9.40 5.69 -14.82
CA GLN A 103 -9.28 4.40 -15.52
C GLN A 103 -10.39 4.20 -16.58
N GLU A 104 -11.38 5.10 -16.64
CA GLU A 104 -12.44 5.14 -17.67
C GLU A 104 -11.96 5.87 -18.93
#